data_AF-A0A1X7TE38-F1
#
_entry.id   AF-A0A1X7TE38-F1
#
_cell.length_a   1.000
_cell.length_b   1.000
_cell.length_c   1.000
_cell.angle_alpha   90.00
_cell.angle_beta   90.00
_cell.angle_gamma   90.00
#
_symmetry.space_group_name_H-M   'P 1'
#
loop_
_entity.id
_entity.type
_entity.pdbx_description
1 polymer ?
#
loop_
_entity_poly.entity_id
_entity_poly.type
_entity_poly.pdbx_seq_one_letter_code
_entity_poly.pdbx_strand_id
1 'polypeptide(L)'
;MSTNVICYGCGKDLSNQATNRYNLLSDSCSKALPVWKKLVKKRFLEIGIKVKVDQLLSDESGFHGRMCRICVAALYRYEKLEQRYYRKHY
;
A
#
# COMPACT_ATOMS: atom_id res chain seq x y z
N MET A 1 11.09 -6.02 -22.40
CA MET A 1 10.30 -4.81 -22.12
C MET A 1 10.64 -4.36 -20.70
N SER A 2 11.08 -3.11 -20.51
CA SER A 2 11.29 -2.55 -19.18
C SER A 2 9.93 -2.32 -18.54
N THR A 3 9.56 -3.12 -17.55
CA THR A 3 8.29 -2.89 -16.86
C THR A 3 8.41 -1.65 -15.99
N ASN A 4 7.60 -0.64 -16.26
CA ASN A 4 7.48 0.51 -15.38
C ASN A 4 6.90 0.04 -14.04
N VAL A 5 7.62 0.29 -12.95
CA VAL A 5 7.19 -0.09 -11.61
C VAL A 5 6.81 1.15 -10.83
N ILE A 6 5.52 1.35 -10.60
CA ILE A 6 5.02 2.52 -9.89
C ILE A 6 4.67 2.17 -8.43
N CYS A 7 5.02 3.07 -7.51
CA CYS A 7 4.68 2.95 -6.10
C CYS A 7 3.17 3.14 -5.87
N TYR A 8 2.52 2.14 -5.28
CA TYR A 8 1.09 2.17 -4.93
C TYR A 8 0.71 3.16 -3.84
N GLY A 9 1.70 3.63 -3.07
CA GLY A 9 1.47 4.62 -2.01
C GLY A 9 1.53 6.07 -2.49
N CYS A 10 2.39 6.38 -3.47
CA CYS A 10 2.67 7.77 -3.85
C CYS A 10 2.84 8.04 -5.35
N GLY A 11 2.67 7.04 -6.22
CA GLY A 11 2.85 7.20 -7.66
C GLY A 11 4.31 7.38 -8.12
N LYS A 12 5.29 7.35 -7.21
CA LYS A 12 6.71 7.45 -7.57
C LYS A 12 7.13 6.28 -8.47
N ASP A 13 7.87 6.59 -9.53
CA ASP A 13 8.55 5.60 -10.36
C ASP A 13 9.69 4.92 -9.59
N LEU A 14 9.62 3.59 -9.50
CA LEU A 14 10.55 2.69 -8.86
C LEU A 14 11.26 1.79 -9.87
N SER A 15 11.08 1.94 -11.18
CA SER A 15 11.61 1.02 -12.21
C SER A 15 13.10 0.75 -12.04
N ASN A 16 13.89 1.77 -11.69
CA ASN A 16 15.34 1.68 -11.46
C ASN A 16 15.74 1.19 -10.05
N GLN A 17 14.78 1.01 -9.15
CA GLN A 17 14.97 0.67 -7.73
C GLN A 17 14.17 -0.59 -7.32
N ALA A 18 13.37 -1.12 -8.24
CA ALA A 18 12.38 -2.15 -7.99
C ALA A 18 13.04 -3.53 -7.85
N THR A 19 13.57 -3.81 -6.66
CA THR A 19 13.91 -5.17 -6.23
C THR A 19 12.69 -5.92 -5.67
N ASN A 20 12.76 -7.25 -5.57
CA ASN A 20 11.69 -8.09 -5.00
C ASN A 20 11.30 -7.69 -3.57
N ARG A 21 12.18 -7.00 -2.84
CA ARG A 21 11.89 -6.50 -1.48
C ARG A 21 10.76 -5.47 -1.45
N TYR A 22 10.53 -4.75 -2.54
CA TYR A 22 9.47 -3.74 -2.64
C TYR A 22 8.14 -4.27 -3.16
N ASN A 23 8.04 -5.58 -3.43
CA ASN A 23 6.78 -6.23 -3.74
C ASN A 23 5.84 -6.08 -2.54
N LEU A 24 4.57 -5.70 -2.76
CA LEU A 24 3.57 -5.54 -1.71
C LEU A 24 3.35 -6.81 -0.88
N LEU A 25 3.56 -7.98 -1.47
CA LEU A 25 3.45 -9.29 -0.82
C LEU A 25 4.76 -9.76 -0.17
N SER A 26 5.85 -8.99 -0.28
CA SER A 26 7.09 -9.31 0.41
C SER A 26 6.93 -9.15 1.93
N ASP A 27 7.75 -9.86 2.70
CA ASP A 27 7.81 -9.70 4.16
C ASP A 27 8.07 -8.25 4.60
N SER A 28 8.78 -7.48 3.77
CA SER A 28 9.08 -6.07 4.06
C SER A 28 7.84 -5.17 3.98
N CYS A 29 6.87 -5.53 3.11
CA CYS A 29 5.65 -4.76 2.89
C CYS A 29 4.42 -5.40 3.53
N SER A 30 4.49 -6.66 3.96
CA SER A 30 3.36 -7.46 4.44
C SER A 30 2.54 -6.79 5.55
N LYS A 31 3.18 -6.07 6.48
CA LYS A 31 2.46 -5.36 7.54
C LYS A 31 1.93 -3.98 7.11
N ALA A 32 2.50 -3.36 6.07
CA ALA A 32 2.00 -2.10 5.53
C ALA A 32 0.77 -2.30 4.65
N LEU A 33 0.66 -3.47 3.99
CA LEU A 33 -0.44 -3.79 3.09
C LEU A 33 -1.84 -3.73 3.74
N PRO A 34 -2.09 -4.32 4.94
CA PRO A 34 -3.37 -4.19 5.63
C PRO A 34 -3.76 -2.73 5.91
N VAL A 35 -2.81 -1.91 6.35
CA VAL A 35 -3.02 -0.49 6.64
C VAL A 35 -3.40 0.25 5.35
N TRP A 36 -2.67 0.01 4.27
CA TRP A 36 -2.99 0.59 2.96
C TRP A 36 -4.40 0.18 2.49
N LYS A 37 -4.75 -1.11 2.58
CA LYS A 37 -6.08 -1.61 2.18
C LYS A 37 -7.19 -0.93 2.97
N LYS A 38 -7.03 -0.78 4.29
CA LYS A 38 -7.98 -0.09 5.18
C LYS A 38 -8.19 1.36 4.74
N LEU A 39 -7.11 2.10 4.47
CA LEU A 39 -7.16 3.50 4.08
C LEU A 39 -7.80 3.69 2.70
N VAL A 40 -7.42 2.88 1.71
CA VAL A 40 -8.00 2.91 0.37
C VAL A 40 -9.49 2.59 0.41
N LYS A 41 -9.88 1.52 1.13
CA LYS A 41 -11.29 1.16 1.30
C LYS A 41 -12.09 2.31 1.91
N LYS A 42 -11.58 2.92 2.99
CA LYS A 42 -12.22 4.06 3.65
C LYS A 42 -12.41 5.22 2.67
N ARG A 43 -11.34 5.59 1.95
CA ARG A 43 -11.40 6.71 1.00
C ARG A 43 -12.37 6.46 -0.15
N PHE A 44 -12.42 5.24 -0.67
CA PHE A 44 -13.31 4.88 -1.78
C PHE A 44 -14.77 4.92 -1.34
N LEU A 45 -15.06 4.45 -0.12
CA LEU A 45 -16.40 4.57 0.48
C LEU A 45 -16.82 6.04 0.63
N GLU A 46 -15.92 6.93 1.09
CA GLU A 46 -16.18 8.36 1.23
C GLU A 46 -16.57 9.04 -0.09
N ILE A 47 -16.02 8.59 -1.22
CA ILE A 47 -16.29 9.14 -2.55
C ILE A 47 -17.33 8.34 -3.34
N GLY A 48 -18.04 7.41 -2.69
CA GLY A 48 -19.13 6.64 -3.30
C GLY A 48 -18.70 5.52 -4.27
N ILE A 49 -17.42 5.13 -4.26
CA ILE A 49 -16.89 4.06 -5.12
C ILE A 49 -16.93 2.72 -4.36
N LYS A 50 -17.63 1.74 -4.92
CA LYS A 50 -17.63 0.35 -4.42
C LYS A 50 -16.67 -0.49 -5.26
N VAL A 51 -15.49 -0.77 -4.71
CA VAL A 51 -14.50 -1.67 -5.32
C VAL A 51 -14.03 -2.71 -4.30
N LYS A 52 -13.68 -3.92 -4.77
CA LYS A 52 -12.91 -4.86 -3.96
C LYS A 52 -11.45 -4.42 -4.00
N VAL A 53 -10.93 -3.88 -2.90
CA VAL A 53 -9.56 -3.34 -2.84
C VAL A 53 -8.50 -4.37 -3.26
N ASP A 54 -8.75 -5.66 -3.05
CA ASP A 54 -7.85 -6.72 -3.52
C ASP A 54 -7.71 -6.77 -5.05
N GLN A 55 -8.74 -6.37 -5.81
CA GLN A 55 -8.67 -6.27 -7.27
C GLN A 55 -7.72 -5.16 -7.73
N LEU A 56 -7.47 -4.15 -6.89
CA LEU A 56 -6.50 -3.09 -7.22
C LEU A 56 -5.06 -3.62 -7.21
N LEU A 57 -4.79 -4.76 -6.57
CA LEU A 57 -3.45 -5.31 -6.38
C LEU A 57 -3.01 -6.27 -7.49
N SER A 58 -3.93 -6.60 -8.40
CA SER A 58 -3.75 -7.53 -9.49
C SER A 58 -4.05 -6.84 -10.81
N ASP A 59 -3.13 -6.91 -11.75
CA ASP A 59 -3.39 -6.62 -13.16
C ASP A 59 -3.53 -7.93 -13.96
N GLU A 60 -4.04 -7.87 -15.19
CA GLU A 60 -4.26 -9.02 -16.09
C GLU A 60 -3.00 -9.87 -16.31
N SER A 61 -1.83 -9.28 -16.12
CA SER A 61 -0.52 -9.90 -16.24
C SER A 61 0.05 -10.46 -14.92
N GLY A 62 -0.75 -10.53 -13.85
CA GLY A 62 -0.33 -11.07 -12.55
C GLY A 62 0.63 -10.16 -11.78
N PHE A 63 0.71 -8.88 -12.15
CA PHE A 63 1.62 -7.93 -11.52
C PHE A 63 1.25 -7.70 -10.06
N HIS A 64 2.17 -8.02 -9.15
CA HIS A 64 2.04 -7.64 -7.74
C HIS A 64 2.57 -6.21 -7.58
N GLY A 65 1.68 -5.29 -7.19
CA GLY A 65 2.03 -3.90 -6.97
C GLY A 65 3.24 -3.72 -6.06
N ARG A 66 3.93 -2.58 -6.18
CA ARG A 66 5.11 -2.28 -5.37
C ARG A 66 4.90 -1.04 -4.51
N MET A 67 5.59 -1.00 -3.38
CA MET A 67 5.55 0.15 -2.48
C MET A 67 6.96 0.58 -2.09
N CYS A 68 7.23 1.87 -2.21
CA CYS A 68 8.52 2.42 -1.86
C CYS A 68 8.74 2.38 -0.34
N ARG A 69 10.01 2.35 0.08
CA ARG A 69 10.38 2.29 1.50
C ARG A 69 9.77 3.43 2.33
N ILE A 70 9.62 4.61 1.73
CA ILE A 70 9.07 5.80 2.39
C ILE A 70 7.58 5.59 2.69
N CYS A 71 6.80 5.12 1.71
CA CYS A 71 5.38 4.83 1.88
C CYS A 71 5.15 3.72 2.92
N VAL A 72 5.94 2.64 2.85
CA VAL A 72 5.90 1.56 3.85
C VAL A 72 6.13 2.14 5.25
N ALA A 73 7.20 2.92 5.45
CA ALA A 73 7.51 3.53 6.73
C ALA A 73 6.42 4.51 7.22
N ALA A 74 5.81 5.27 6.31
CA ALA A 74 4.72 6.18 6.63
C ALA A 74 3.47 5.44 7.13
N LEU A 75 3.09 4.34 6.47
CA LEU A 75 1.95 3.51 6.89
C LEU A 75 2.16 2.89 8.27
N TYR A 76 3.38 2.38 8.54
CA TYR A 76 3.72 1.89 9.89
C TYR A 76 3.59 2.97 10.96
N ARG A 77 4.06 4.20 10.68
CA ARG A 77 3.94 5.32 11.62
C ARG A 77 2.49 5.70 11.84
N TYR A 78 1.70 5.74 10.77
CA TYR A 78 0.26 6.01 10.84
C TYR A 78 -0.45 5.00 11.74
N GLU A 79 -0.26 3.70 11.53
CA GLU A 79 -0.88 2.66 12.34
C GLU A 79 -0.51 2.79 13.83
N LYS A 80 0.76 3.04 14.14
CA LYS A 80 1.21 3.25 15.52
C LYS A 80 0.57 4.49 16.16
N LEU A 81 0.42 5.57 15.40
CA LEU A 81 -0.24 6.79 15.88
C LEU A 81 -1.73 6.54 16.12
N GLU A 82 -2.40 5.86 15.20
CA GLU A 82 -3.81 5.47 15.32
C GLU A 82 -4.04 4.61 16.58
N GLN A 83 -3.22 3.56 16.77
CA GLN A 83 -3.30 2.71 17.97
C GLN A 83 -3.09 3.49 19.26
N ARG A 84 -2.13 4.43 19.29
CA ARG A 84 -1.87 5.29 20.46
C ARG A 84 -3.02 6.25 20.73
N TYR A 85 -3.64 6.78 19.68
CA TYR A 85 -4.82 7.63 19.81
C TYR A 85 -5.99 6.83 20.41
N TYR A 86 -6.31 5.67 19.85
CA TYR A 86 -7.38 4.82 20.39
C TYR A 86 -7.15 4.42 21.85
N ARG A 87 -5.94 4.01 22.24
CA ARG A 87 -5.60 3.66 23.64
C ARG A 87 -5.70 4.83 24.64
N LYS A 88 -5.68 6.07 24.17
CA LYS A 88 -5.79 7.26 25.03
C LYS A 88 -7.23 7.74 25.19
N HIS A 89 -8.10 7.37 24.26
CA HIS A 89 -9.46 7.89 24.16
C HIS A 89 -10.54 6.82 24.34
N TYR A 90 -10.14 5.56 24.57
CA TYR A 90 -10.94 4.40 24.93
C TYR A 90 -10.13 3.55 25.92
#